data_AF-E3L5Q7-F1
#
_entry.id   AF-E3L5Q7-F1
#
_cell.length_a   1.000
_cell.length_b   1.000
_cell.length_c   1.000
_cell.angle_alpha   90.00
_cell.angle_beta   90.00
_cell.angle_gamma   90.00
#
_symmetry.space_group_name_H-M   'P 1'
#
loop_
_entity.id
_entity.type
_entity.pdbx_description
1 polymer ?
#
loop_
_entity_poly.entity_id
_entity_poly.type
_entity_poly.pdbx_seq_one_letter_code
_entity_poly.pdbx_strand_id
1 'polypeptide(L)'
;MYRPFPASRRHPTIHPASPLRPERHSTLEMVKIYKPGKVAVVLSGRHAGKKVVVIKQSDEGTKERPYPHAVVAGIERYPRKVTRGMGPKKIAKRSKVKPFIRIINYNHMMPTRYAIELDGLKGLISYETFKEPSQREETKKVVKKLFEEKYQGGKNKWFFTALRF
;
A
#
# COMPACT_ATOMS: atom_id res chain seq x y z
N MET A 1 -88.19 -14.49 27.47
CA MET A 1 -87.54 -13.66 28.51
C MET A 1 -86.04 -13.69 28.27
N TYR A 2 -85.50 -12.79 27.46
CA TYR A 2 -84.07 -12.78 27.10
C TYR A 2 -83.31 -11.80 27.98
N ARG A 3 -82.30 -12.29 28.71
CA ARG A 3 -81.34 -11.48 29.47
C ARG A 3 -80.29 -10.89 28.53
N PRO A 4 -79.85 -9.63 28.70
CA PRO A 4 -78.79 -9.06 27.88
C PRO A 4 -77.41 -9.58 28.34
N PHE A 5 -76.55 -9.91 27.39
CA PHE A 5 -75.12 -10.16 27.62
C PHE A 5 -74.37 -8.82 27.74
N PRO A 6 -73.37 -8.69 28.64
CA PRO A 6 -72.63 -7.45 28.79
C PRO A 6 -71.63 -7.22 27.65
N ALA A 7 -71.55 -5.98 27.18
CA ALA A 7 -70.61 -5.54 26.16
C ALA A 7 -69.16 -5.65 26.66
N SER A 8 -68.39 -6.55 26.06
CA SER A 8 -66.94 -6.63 26.23
C SER A 8 -66.27 -5.41 25.61
N ARG A 9 -65.75 -4.50 26.44
CA ARG A 9 -64.81 -3.46 26.01
C ARG A 9 -63.53 -4.13 25.52
N ARG A 10 -63.34 -4.19 24.20
CA ARG A 10 -62.01 -4.43 23.63
C ARG A 10 -61.29 -3.10 23.51
N HIS A 11 -60.26 -2.88 24.32
CA HIS A 11 -59.30 -1.82 24.04
C HIS A 11 -58.53 -2.17 22.76
N PRO A 12 -58.35 -1.23 21.82
CA PRO A 12 -57.45 -1.44 20.70
C PRO A 12 -56.02 -1.48 21.25
N THR A 13 -55.38 -2.64 21.19
CA THR A 13 -53.93 -2.74 21.36
C THR A 13 -53.26 -2.05 20.17
N ILE A 14 -52.75 -0.85 20.40
CA ILE A 14 -51.88 -0.14 19.46
C ILE A 14 -50.55 -0.89 19.46
N HIS A 15 -50.25 -1.61 18.37
CA HIS A 15 -48.91 -2.12 18.16
C HIS A 15 -47.97 -0.92 17.91
N PRO A 16 -46.84 -0.78 18.64
CA PRO A 16 -45.88 0.24 18.31
C PRO A 16 -45.33 -0.05 16.91
N ALA A 17 -45.37 0.95 16.04
CA ALA A 17 -44.74 0.89 14.72
C ALA A 17 -43.28 0.46 14.89
N SER A 18 -42.88 -0.60 14.18
CA SER A 18 -41.51 -1.09 14.21
C SER A 18 -40.55 0.05 13.88
N PRO A 19 -39.42 0.21 14.59
CA PRO A 19 -38.46 1.25 14.26
C PRO A 19 -37.99 1.00 12.82
N LEU A 20 -38.16 2.00 11.96
CA LEU A 20 -37.59 1.99 10.62
C LEU A 20 -36.11 1.69 10.77
N ARG A 21 -35.70 0.55 10.20
CA ARG A 21 -34.32 0.08 10.18
C ARG A 21 -33.46 1.24 9.68
N PRO A 22 -32.39 1.65 10.40
CA PRO A 22 -31.57 2.75 9.92
C PRO A 22 -31.00 2.34 8.55
N GLU A 23 -31.37 3.07 7.52
CA GLU A 23 -30.74 3.05 6.21
C GLU A 23 -29.24 3.17 6.45
N ARG A 24 -28.52 2.06 6.22
CA ARG A 24 -27.06 2.07 6.21
C ARG A 24 -26.65 2.85 4.97
N HIS A 25 -26.66 4.17 5.07
CA HIS A 25 -25.87 5.01 4.20
C HIS A 25 -24.42 4.59 4.44
N SER A 26 -23.94 3.63 3.64
CA SER A 26 -22.52 3.45 3.44
C SER A 26 -22.03 4.80 2.94
N THR A 27 -21.41 5.58 3.82
CA THR A 27 -20.52 6.65 3.39
C THR A 27 -19.59 5.99 2.41
N LEU A 28 -19.74 6.30 1.12
CA LEU A 28 -18.83 5.86 0.08
C LEU A 28 -17.53 6.62 0.32
N GLU A 29 -16.81 6.27 1.39
CA GLU A 29 -15.43 6.69 1.57
C GLU A 29 -14.69 6.18 0.34
N MET A 30 -14.27 7.12 -0.51
CA MET A 30 -13.45 6.79 -1.67
C MET A 30 -12.21 6.05 -1.19
N VAL A 31 -12.15 4.76 -1.50
CA VAL A 31 -11.10 3.87 -1.02
C VAL A 31 -9.78 4.34 -1.61
N LYS A 32 -8.94 4.95 -0.75
CA LYS A 32 -7.61 5.42 -1.16
C LYS A 32 -6.77 4.26 -1.68
N ILE A 33 -6.32 4.36 -2.93
CA ILE A 33 -5.57 3.31 -3.63
C ILE A 33 -4.13 3.24 -3.13
N TYR A 34 -3.50 4.39 -2.93
CA TYR A 34 -2.10 4.51 -2.49
C TYR A 34 -2.01 4.51 -0.96
N LYS A 35 -2.07 3.32 -0.36
CA LYS A 35 -1.82 3.10 1.08
C LYS A 35 -0.38 2.62 1.33
N PRO A 36 0.21 2.87 2.52
CA PRO A 36 1.49 2.27 2.88
C PRO A 36 1.47 0.76 2.68
N GLY A 37 2.54 0.24 2.10
CA GLY A 37 2.67 -1.18 1.73
C GLY A 37 2.04 -1.55 0.39
N LYS A 38 1.29 -0.65 -0.28
CA LYS A 38 0.81 -0.91 -1.65
C LYS A 38 1.95 -0.81 -2.65
N VAL A 39 1.92 -1.69 -3.65
CA VAL A 39 2.90 -1.73 -4.73
C VAL A 39 2.36 -0.98 -5.94
N ALA A 40 3.23 -0.23 -6.59
CA ALA A 40 2.96 0.50 -7.81
C ALA A 40 4.13 0.36 -8.80
N VAL A 41 3.88 0.73 -10.06
CA VAL A 41 4.89 0.81 -11.11
C VAL A 41 5.09 2.27 -11.48
N VAL A 42 6.33 2.72 -11.61
CA VAL A 42 6.63 4.09 -12.04
C VAL A 42 6.44 4.21 -13.55
N LEU A 43 5.73 5.24 -14.00
CA LEU A 43 5.40 5.46 -15.40
C LEU A 43 6.41 6.34 -16.13
N SER A 44 7.05 7.29 -15.44
CA SER A 44 7.90 8.30 -16.08
C SER A 44 9.23 8.56 -15.34
N GLY A 45 10.15 9.23 -16.04
CA GLY A 45 11.48 9.60 -15.53
C GLY A 45 12.50 8.47 -15.49
N ARG A 46 13.65 8.70 -14.83
CA ARG A 46 14.79 7.76 -14.78
C ARG A 46 14.43 6.36 -14.28
N HIS A 47 13.39 6.24 -13.45
CA HIS A 47 12.97 4.97 -12.86
C HIS A 47 11.67 4.43 -13.48
N ALA A 48 11.29 4.87 -14.68
CA ALA A 48 10.16 4.30 -15.41
C ALA A 48 10.26 2.77 -15.55
N GLY A 49 9.13 2.09 -15.42
CA GLY A 49 9.01 0.64 -15.43
C GLY A 49 9.53 -0.07 -14.18
N LYS A 50 10.03 0.67 -13.19
CA LYS A 50 10.48 0.09 -11.91
C LYS A 50 9.30 -0.03 -10.94
N LYS A 51 9.31 -1.14 -10.22
CA LYS A 51 8.35 -1.46 -9.15
C LYS A 51 8.77 -0.75 -7.87
N VAL A 52 7.79 -0.15 -7.22
CA VAL A 52 7.95 0.63 -6.00
C VAL A 52 6.89 0.22 -4.98
N VAL A 53 7.21 0.40 -3.71
CA VAL A 53 6.29 0.29 -2.59
C VAL A 53 6.06 1.67 -1.99
N VAL A 54 4.79 1.99 -1.73
CA VAL A 54 4.40 3.23 -1.05
C VAL A 54 4.74 3.10 0.42
N ILE A 55 5.50 4.07 0.95
CA ILE A 55 5.88 4.11 2.37
C ILE A 55 5.04 5.14 3.10
N LYS A 56 4.95 6.34 2.54
CA LYS A 56 4.16 7.44 3.06
C LYS A 56 3.40 8.10 1.92
N GLN A 57 2.12 8.34 2.14
CA GLN A 57 1.22 9.01 1.22
C GLN A 57 1.03 10.48 1.65
N SER A 58 0.84 11.38 0.70
CA SER A 58 0.45 12.78 0.93
C SER A 58 -0.55 13.16 -0.13
N ASP A 59 -1.83 13.07 0.25
CA ASP A 59 -2.95 13.22 -0.68
C ASP A 59 -3.25 14.71 -0.95
N GLU A 60 -3.06 15.57 0.05
CA GLU A 60 -3.29 17.03 -0.04
C GLU A 60 -2.07 17.81 -0.53
N GLY A 61 -0.94 17.14 -0.70
CA GLY A 61 0.35 17.78 -0.98
C GLY A 61 0.99 18.40 0.26
N THR A 62 2.11 19.08 0.05
CA THR A 62 2.89 19.78 1.07
C THR A 62 3.25 21.18 0.57
N LYS A 63 3.72 22.07 1.47
CA LYS A 63 4.16 23.43 1.09
C LYS A 63 5.24 23.44 0.01
N GLU A 64 6.12 22.44 0.00
CA GLU A 64 7.17 22.29 -1.02
C GLU A 64 6.65 21.66 -2.33
N ARG A 65 5.63 20.79 -2.23
CA ARG A 65 5.07 20.02 -3.35
C ARG A 65 3.54 20.07 -3.29
N PRO A 66 2.90 21.06 -3.94
CA PRO A 66 1.45 21.32 -3.85
C PRO A 66 0.64 20.38 -4.76
N TYR A 67 1.03 19.10 -4.83
CA TYR A 67 0.36 18.08 -5.62
C TYR A 67 0.33 16.74 -4.86
N PRO A 68 -0.63 15.85 -5.14
CA PRO A 68 -0.68 14.53 -4.50
C PRO A 68 0.55 13.68 -4.85
N HIS A 69 1.24 13.15 -3.84
CA HIS A 69 2.46 12.38 -4.03
C HIS A 69 2.66 11.32 -2.94
N ALA A 70 3.53 10.36 -3.24
CA ALA A 70 4.00 9.37 -2.27
C ALA A 70 5.52 9.40 -2.16
N VAL A 71 5.98 9.16 -0.93
CA VAL A 71 7.34 8.68 -0.66
C VAL A 71 7.37 7.19 -0.94
N VAL A 72 8.24 6.79 -1.86
CA VAL A 72 8.34 5.40 -2.30
C VAL A 72 9.77 4.86 -2.19
N ALA A 73 9.86 3.54 -2.00
CA ALA A 73 11.09 2.78 -2.16
C ALA A 73 10.93 1.78 -3.30
N GLY A 74 11.94 1.66 -4.15
CA GLY A 74 11.88 0.79 -5.32
C GLY A 74 13.18 0.09 -5.63
N ILE A 75 13.12 -0.77 -6.62
CA ILE A 75 14.28 -1.54 -7.09
C ILE A 75 14.78 -0.94 -8.41
N GLU A 76 15.97 -0.34 -8.42
CA GLU A 76 16.61 0.17 -9.64
C GLU A 76 17.22 -1.00 -10.42
N ARG A 77 17.97 -1.86 -9.72
CA ARG A 77 18.57 -3.08 -10.26
C ARG A 77 17.99 -4.30 -9.54
N TYR A 78 17.24 -5.08 -10.31
CA TYR A 78 16.61 -6.32 -9.86
C TYR A 78 17.64 -7.44 -9.65
N PRO A 79 17.35 -8.39 -8.73
CA PRO A 79 18.13 -9.61 -8.64
C PRO A 79 17.98 -10.40 -9.95
N ARG A 80 19.06 -11.08 -10.35
CA ARG A 80 19.09 -11.89 -11.58
C ARG A 80 18.64 -13.31 -11.27
N LYS A 81 18.02 -13.97 -12.26
CA LYS A 81 17.62 -15.39 -12.17
C LYS A 81 18.77 -16.25 -11.66
N VAL A 82 18.50 -17.03 -10.62
CA VAL A 82 19.39 -18.05 -10.05
C VAL A 82 18.94 -19.42 -10.57
N THR A 83 19.89 -20.29 -10.90
CA THR A 83 19.63 -21.67 -11.33
C THR A 83 20.43 -22.64 -10.46
N ARG A 84 20.01 -23.92 -10.42
CA ARG A 84 20.60 -24.95 -9.54
C ARG A 84 22.11 -25.16 -9.74
N GLY A 85 22.61 -25.04 -10.97
CA GLY A 85 24.04 -25.23 -11.28
C GLY A 85 24.95 -24.06 -10.91
N MET A 86 24.45 -23.00 -10.27
CA MET A 86 25.28 -21.85 -9.89
C MET A 86 25.98 -22.09 -8.55
N GLY A 87 27.29 -21.84 -8.50
CA GLY A 87 28.04 -21.85 -7.24
C GLY A 87 27.65 -20.69 -6.29
N PRO A 88 27.92 -20.83 -4.98
CA PRO A 88 27.44 -19.90 -3.94
C PRO A 88 27.90 -18.45 -4.16
N LYS A 89 29.14 -18.24 -4.64
CA LYS A 89 29.67 -16.90 -4.97
C LYS A 89 28.85 -16.21 -6.08
N LYS A 90 28.42 -16.96 -7.10
CA LYS A 90 27.63 -16.45 -8.22
C LYS A 90 26.19 -16.17 -7.79
N ILE A 91 25.62 -17.04 -6.94
CA ILE A 91 24.31 -16.84 -6.32
C ILE A 91 24.31 -15.53 -5.53
N ALA A 92 25.26 -15.35 -4.61
CA ALA A 92 25.37 -14.13 -3.80
C ALA A 92 25.48 -12.86 -4.66
N LYS A 93 26.26 -12.88 -5.74
CA LYS A 93 26.37 -11.71 -6.66
C LYS A 93 25.07 -11.44 -7.43
N ARG A 94 24.30 -12.47 -7.79
CA ARG A 94 23.04 -12.34 -8.54
C ARG A 94 21.86 -11.94 -7.67
N SER A 95 21.88 -12.30 -6.39
CA SER A 95 20.83 -11.94 -5.42
C SER A 95 20.91 -10.49 -4.93
N LYS A 96 22.00 -9.77 -5.23
CA LYS A 96 22.16 -8.36 -4.83
C LYS A 96 21.11 -7.46 -5.47
N VAL A 97 20.56 -6.55 -4.68
CA VAL A 97 19.58 -5.56 -5.11
C VAL A 97 20.17 -4.16 -5.02
N LYS A 98 19.86 -3.29 -5.99
CA LYS A 98 20.15 -1.84 -5.89
C LYS A 98 18.82 -1.10 -5.66
N PRO A 99 18.53 -0.63 -4.43
CA PRO A 99 17.31 0.13 -4.18
C PRO A 99 17.46 1.60 -4.56
N PHE A 100 16.32 2.28 -4.69
CA PHE A 100 16.22 3.73 -4.72
C PHE A 100 15.06 4.19 -3.83
N ILE A 101 15.15 5.43 -3.37
CA ILE A 101 14.08 6.13 -2.66
C ILE A 101 13.76 7.40 -3.43
N ARG A 102 12.47 7.73 -3.56
CA ARG A 102 12.03 8.92 -4.30
C ARG A 102 10.67 9.39 -3.83
N ILE A 103 10.40 10.67 -4.02
CA ILE A 103 9.05 11.24 -3.93
C ILE A 103 8.49 11.29 -5.34
N ILE A 104 7.31 10.71 -5.56
CA ILE A 104 6.69 10.58 -6.89
C ILE A 104 5.23 11.05 -6.82
N ASN A 105 4.85 11.87 -7.80
CA ASN A 105 3.46 12.27 -8.02
C ASN A 105 2.61 11.05 -8.41
N TYR A 106 1.38 10.95 -7.90
CA TYR A 106 0.46 9.85 -8.21
C TYR A 106 0.20 9.65 -9.71
N ASN A 107 0.19 10.72 -10.52
CA ASN A 107 0.02 10.64 -11.97
C ASN A 107 1.17 9.90 -12.68
N HIS A 108 2.33 9.80 -12.03
CA HIS A 108 3.50 9.10 -12.54
C HIS A 108 3.65 7.69 -11.95
N MET A 109 2.59 7.20 -11.32
CA MET A 109 2.52 5.87 -10.75
C MET A 109 1.29 5.14 -11.29
N MET A 110 1.48 3.88 -11.64
CA MET A 110 0.40 2.95 -11.92
C MET A 110 0.18 2.08 -10.69
N PRO A 111 -1.01 2.12 -10.07
CA PRO A 111 -1.29 1.27 -8.92
C PRO A 111 -1.38 -0.19 -9.35
N THR A 112 -1.01 -1.10 -8.46
CA THR A 112 -1.15 -2.54 -8.71
C THR A 112 -1.95 -3.20 -7.59
N ARG A 113 -2.47 -4.39 -7.87
CA ARG A 113 -3.17 -5.21 -6.87
C ARG A 113 -2.27 -5.71 -5.73
N TYR A 114 -0.94 -5.67 -5.90
CA TYR A 114 0.00 -6.28 -4.97
C TYR A 114 0.27 -5.37 -3.77
N ALA A 115 0.57 -6.02 -2.64
CA ALA A 115 1.00 -5.37 -1.41
C ALA A 115 2.24 -6.07 -0.85
N ILE A 116 3.07 -5.31 -0.14
CA ILE A 116 4.27 -5.76 0.55
C ILE A 116 4.30 -5.02 1.88
N GLU A 117 4.19 -5.75 2.98
CA GLU A 117 4.33 -5.19 4.32
C GLU A 117 5.81 -4.96 4.63
N LEU A 118 6.24 -3.72 4.77
CA LEU A 118 7.63 -3.39 5.14
C LEU A 118 7.62 -2.80 6.54
N ASP A 119 7.46 -3.66 7.54
CA ASP A 119 7.31 -3.26 8.94
C ASP A 119 8.52 -2.45 9.44
N GLY A 120 9.70 -2.70 8.88
CA GLY A 120 10.93 -1.99 9.24
C GLY A 120 11.19 -0.66 8.49
N LEU A 121 10.33 -0.20 7.58
CA LEU A 121 10.57 1.07 6.82
C LEU A 121 9.63 2.21 7.23
N LYS A 122 8.61 1.92 8.04
CA LYS A 122 7.68 2.93 8.54
C LYS A 122 8.41 3.83 9.54
N GLY A 123 8.54 5.13 9.23
CA GLY A 123 9.20 6.12 10.08
C GLY A 123 10.66 6.43 9.73
N LEU A 124 11.38 5.52 9.07
CA LEU A 124 12.76 5.78 8.62
C LEU A 124 12.87 6.71 7.43
N ILE A 125 11.84 6.72 6.56
CA ILE A 125 11.85 7.51 5.33
C ILE A 125 10.88 8.66 5.50
N SER A 126 11.41 9.79 5.94
CA SER A 126 10.68 11.05 6.11
C SER A 126 11.01 12.01 4.96
N TYR A 127 10.33 13.15 4.91
CA TYR A 127 10.64 14.20 3.93
C TYR A 127 12.02 14.82 4.17
N GLU A 128 12.50 14.84 5.42
CA GLU A 128 13.81 15.37 5.80
C GLU A 128 14.96 14.50 5.30
N THR A 129 14.75 13.18 5.24
CA THR A 129 15.68 12.23 4.63
C THR A 129 16.04 12.62 3.20
N PHE A 130 15.17 13.37 2.50
CA PHE A 130 15.44 13.84 1.15
C PHE A 130 16.20 15.17 1.10
N LYS A 131 16.41 15.90 2.19
CA LYS A 131 17.20 17.14 2.14
C LYS A 131 18.70 16.82 2.14
N GLU A 132 19.12 15.92 3.01
CA GLU A 132 20.53 15.58 3.20
C GLU A 132 20.98 14.36 2.38
N PRO A 133 22.03 14.48 1.55
CA PRO A 133 22.56 13.34 0.77
C PRO A 133 23.04 12.17 1.62
N SER A 134 23.65 12.42 2.78
CA SER A 134 24.14 11.41 3.71
C SER A 134 23.01 10.50 4.21
N GLN A 135 21.90 11.10 4.65
CA GLN A 135 20.72 10.38 5.12
C GLN A 135 20.08 9.54 4.01
N ARG A 136 20.08 10.03 2.76
CA ARG A 136 19.61 9.26 1.59
C ARG A 136 20.45 7.99 1.39
N GLU A 137 21.76 8.07 1.57
CA GLU A 137 22.66 6.92 1.41
C GLU A 137 22.49 5.89 2.52
N GLU A 138 22.37 6.33 3.76
CA GLU A 138 22.10 5.47 4.92
C GLU A 138 20.76 4.75 4.77
N THR A 139 19.73 5.48 4.37
CA THR A 139 18.41 4.92 4.13
C THR A 139 18.43 3.86 3.02
N LYS A 140 19.16 4.10 1.93
CA LYS A 140 19.33 3.09 0.87
C LYS A 140 20.03 1.84 1.37
N LYS A 141 20.99 1.94 2.31
CA LYS A 141 21.64 0.77 2.93
C LYS A 141 20.62 -0.04 3.73
N VAL A 142 19.73 0.61 4.48
CA VAL A 142 18.66 -0.07 5.23
C VAL A 142 17.65 -0.74 4.29
N VAL A 143 17.13 0.00 3.31
CA VAL A 143 16.19 -0.55 2.29
C VAL A 143 16.81 -1.74 1.57
N LYS A 144 18.11 -1.68 1.26
CA LYS A 144 18.82 -2.79 0.60
C LYS A 144 18.78 -4.06 1.45
N LYS A 145 19.10 -3.97 2.74
CA LYS A 145 19.09 -5.13 3.65
C LYS A 145 17.70 -5.77 3.69
N LEU A 146 16.65 -4.98 3.92
CA LEU A 146 15.27 -5.49 3.95
C LEU A 146 14.84 -6.15 2.62
N PHE A 147 15.19 -5.54 1.48
CA PHE A 147 14.84 -6.11 0.18
C PHE A 147 15.58 -7.42 -0.10
N GLU A 148 16.86 -7.52 0.29
CA GLU A 148 17.64 -8.75 0.15
C GLU A 148 17.12 -9.86 1.06
N GLU A 149 16.76 -9.55 2.32
CA GLU A 149 16.14 -10.50 3.26
C GLU A 149 14.80 -11.02 2.73
N LYS A 150 13.92 -10.14 2.24
CA LYS A 150 12.64 -10.54 1.64
C LYS A 150 12.80 -11.40 0.40
N TYR A 151 13.76 -11.07 -0.45
CA TYR A 151 14.07 -11.86 -1.64
C TYR A 151 14.56 -13.25 -1.28
N GLN A 152 15.45 -13.37 -0.28
CA GLN A 152 15.93 -14.65 0.22
C GLN A 152 14.81 -15.48 0.85
N GLY A 153 13.87 -14.83 1.54
CA GLY A 153 12.66 -15.47 2.08
C GLY A 153 11.66 -15.95 1.02
N GLY A 154 11.91 -15.71 -0.28
CA GLY A 154 11.06 -16.17 -1.38
C GLY A 154 9.67 -15.51 -1.47
N LYS A 155 9.41 -14.49 -0.64
CA LYS A 155 8.14 -13.77 -0.61
C LYS A 155 8.08 -12.71 -1.72
N ASN A 156 6.86 -12.35 -2.14
CA ASN A 156 6.62 -11.27 -3.11
C ASN A 156 7.43 -11.39 -4.43
N LYS A 157 7.56 -12.61 -4.97
CA LYS A 157 8.35 -12.92 -6.19
C LYS A 157 8.09 -11.97 -7.36
N TRP A 158 6.85 -11.54 -7.55
CA TRP A 158 6.50 -10.58 -8.59
C TRP A 158 7.25 -9.25 -8.43
N PHE A 159 7.40 -8.73 -7.21
CA PHE A 159 8.09 -7.47 -6.96
C PHE A 159 9.57 -7.51 -7.33
N PHE A 160 10.24 -8.64 -7.08
CA PHE A 160 11.65 -8.84 -7.37
C PHE A 160 11.95 -9.25 -8.82
N THR A 161 10.91 -9.49 -9.62
CA THR A 161 11.05 -9.79 -11.05
C THR A 161 10.92 -8.51 -11.86
N ALA A 162 11.87 -8.23 -12.76
CA ALA A 162 11.79 -7.06 -13.63
C ALA A 162 10.55 -7.13 -14.55
N LEU A 163 9.89 -5.99 -14.74
CA LEU A 163 8.85 -5.83 -15.75
C LEU A 163 9.53 -5.69 -17.12
N ARG A 164 9.09 -6.46 -18.12
CA ARG A 164 9.61 -6.40 -19.49
C ARG A 164 8.58 -5.67 -20.34
N PHE A 165 9.00 -4.59 -20.98
CA PHE A 165 8.23 -3.72 -21.85
C PHE A 165 9.19 -3.14 -22.88
#